data_AF-A0A6N3FN77-F1
#
_entry.id   AF-A0A6N3FN77-F1
#
_cell.length_a   1.000
_cell.length_b   1.000
_cell.length_c   1.000
_cell.angle_alpha   90.00
_cell.angle_beta   90.00
_cell.angle_gamma   90.00
#
_symmetry.space_group_name_H-M   'P 1'
#
loop_
_entity.id
_entity.type
_entity.pdbx_description
1 polymer ?
#
loop_
_entity_poly.entity_id
_entity_poly.type
_entity_poly.pdbx_seq_one_letter_code
_entity_poly.pdbx_strand_id
1 'polypeptide(L)'
;MKSGEERFLEYINEQIYIELSKEENISKDEIIAWGLELGISDINNSKSSLMIKDKLIQNGITYLDIYNKFKHKAYGIHPSRFENKFKVNSYQRRKMIETGFIKIAYYKEEEIYPGRFEKVPFFNPKWYFNITINDIENWRINNIKGYGKQQLKLDI
;
A
#
# COMPACT_ATOMS: atom_id res chain seq x y z
N MET A 1 4.75 -7.28 21.52
CA MET A 1 4.57 -6.33 20.40
C MET A 1 4.73 -7.11 19.11
N LYS A 2 3.77 -7.03 18.18
CA LYS A 2 3.91 -7.69 16.87
C LYS A 2 5.14 -7.15 16.13
N SER A 3 5.87 -8.02 15.43
CA SER A 3 7.05 -7.63 14.65
C SER A 3 6.67 -6.73 13.47
N GLY A 4 7.64 -6.05 12.85
CA GLY A 4 7.39 -5.29 11.62
C GLY A 4 6.81 -6.15 10.50
N GLU A 5 7.23 -7.40 10.44
CA GLU A 5 6.84 -8.40 9.45
C GLU A 5 5.40 -8.89 9.66
N GLU A 6 4.98 -9.13 10.91
CA GLU A 6 3.60 -9.49 11.23
C GLU A 6 2.61 -8.37 10.84
N ARG A 7 2.97 -7.10 11.08
CA ARG A 7 2.14 -5.95 10.69
C ARG A 7 2.06 -5.79 9.17
N PHE A 8 3.12 -6.14 8.46
CA PHE A 8 3.14 -6.16 7.00
C PHE A 8 2.22 -7.26 6.44
N LEU A 9 2.30 -8.47 6.99
CA LEU A 9 1.44 -9.59 6.60
C LEU A 9 -0.04 -9.33 6.88
N GLU A 10 -0.36 -8.74 8.02
CA GLU A 10 -1.74 -8.37 8.38
C GLU A 10 -2.31 -7.29 7.45
N TYR A 11 -1.51 -6.27 7.11
CA TYR A 11 -1.88 -5.27 6.10
C TYR A 11 -2.11 -5.90 4.73
N ILE A 12 -1.22 -6.80 4.30
CA ILE A 12 -1.37 -7.53 3.03
C ILE A 12 -2.67 -8.32 3.02
N ASN A 13 -2.97 -9.05 4.10
CA ASN A 13 -4.20 -9.84 4.23
C ASN A 13 -5.45 -8.97 4.08
N GLU A 14 -5.51 -7.83 4.76
CA GLU A 14 -6.64 -6.90 4.68
C GLU A 14 -6.80 -6.29 3.28
N GLN A 15 -5.72 -5.80 2.66
CA GLN A 15 -5.81 -5.15 1.36
C GLN A 15 -6.17 -6.12 0.24
N ILE A 16 -5.59 -7.33 0.24
CA ILE A 16 -5.94 -8.37 -0.72
C ILE A 16 -7.39 -8.79 -0.55
N TYR A 17 -7.85 -8.96 0.69
CA TYR A 17 -9.24 -9.31 0.95
C TYR A 17 -10.19 -8.24 0.39
N ILE A 18 -9.93 -6.96 0.64
CA ILE A 18 -10.78 -5.86 0.17
C ILE A 18 -10.80 -5.78 -1.36
N GLU A 19 -9.64 -5.88 -2.02
CA GLU A 19 -9.53 -5.77 -3.48
C GLU A 19 -10.24 -6.91 -4.21
N LEU A 20 -10.09 -8.14 -3.70
CA LEU A 20 -10.74 -9.32 -4.28
C LEU A 20 -12.24 -9.39 -3.98
N SER A 21 -12.70 -8.72 -2.94
CA SER A 21 -14.13 -8.63 -2.60
C SER A 21 -14.85 -7.51 -3.36
N LYS A 22 -14.12 -6.49 -3.82
CA LYS A 22 -14.66 -5.35 -4.56
C LYS A 22 -14.47 -5.44 -6.08
N GLU A 23 -13.65 -6.37 -6.57
CA GLU A 23 -13.40 -6.64 -8.01
C GLU A 23 -12.90 -5.43 -8.82
N GLU A 24 -12.37 -4.38 -8.18
CA GLU A 24 -12.02 -3.13 -8.88
C GLU A 24 -10.65 -3.16 -9.56
N ASN A 25 -9.63 -3.83 -8.99
CA ASN A 25 -8.25 -3.70 -9.47
C ASN A 25 -7.58 -5.01 -9.93
N ILE A 26 -8.06 -6.18 -9.49
CA ILE A 26 -7.62 -7.49 -9.99
C ILE A 26 -8.85 -8.20 -10.52
N SER A 27 -8.89 -8.43 -11.83
CA SER A 27 -10.03 -9.11 -12.42
C SER A 27 -10.03 -10.59 -12.07
N LYS A 28 -11.22 -11.15 -11.96
CA LYS A 28 -11.43 -12.58 -11.72
C LYS A 28 -10.72 -13.46 -12.76
N ASP A 29 -10.73 -13.04 -14.02
CA ASP A 29 -10.06 -13.73 -15.13
C ASP A 29 -8.55 -13.83 -14.92
N GLU A 30 -7.91 -12.80 -14.37
CA GLU A 30 -6.46 -12.82 -14.10
C GLU A 30 -6.09 -13.77 -12.96
N ILE A 31 -6.95 -13.86 -11.94
CA ILE A 31 -6.77 -14.80 -10.83
C ILE A 31 -6.96 -16.23 -11.33
N ILE A 32 -7.94 -16.45 -12.23
CA ILE A 32 -8.15 -17.74 -12.88
C ILE A 32 -6.96 -18.11 -13.75
N ALA A 33 -6.49 -17.20 -14.60
CA ALA A 33 -5.33 -17.42 -15.47
C ALA A 33 -4.09 -17.81 -14.64
N TRP A 34 -3.83 -17.10 -13.53
CA TRP A 34 -2.72 -17.43 -12.65
C TRP A 34 -2.91 -18.78 -11.93
N GLY A 35 -4.13 -19.10 -11.48
CA GLY A 35 -4.44 -20.42 -10.91
C GLY A 35 -4.17 -21.56 -11.90
N LEU A 36 -4.52 -21.36 -13.18
CA LEU A 36 -4.24 -22.30 -14.26
C LEU A 36 -2.74 -22.42 -14.56
N GLU A 37 -1.99 -21.31 -14.56
CA GLU A 37 -0.51 -21.31 -14.67
C GLU A 37 0.14 -22.17 -13.58
N LEU A 38 -0.43 -22.15 -12.37
CA LEU A 38 0.04 -22.93 -11.22
C LEU A 38 -0.42 -24.39 -11.24
N GLY A 39 -1.15 -24.82 -12.28
CA GLY A 39 -1.68 -26.18 -12.40
C GLY A 39 -2.84 -26.48 -11.45
N ILE A 40 -3.49 -25.47 -10.88
CA ILE A 40 -4.59 -25.67 -9.95
C ILE A 40 -5.87 -25.97 -10.74
N SER A 41 -6.38 -27.19 -10.54
CA SER A 41 -7.54 -27.68 -11.25
C SER A 41 -8.84 -27.07 -10.75
N ASP A 42 -9.82 -26.98 -11.65
CA ASP A 42 -11.19 -26.62 -11.31
C ASP A 42 -11.29 -25.19 -10.71
N ILE A 43 -10.48 -24.27 -11.23
CA ILE A 43 -10.65 -22.82 -11.09
C ILE A 43 -11.28 -22.31 -12.40
N ASN A 44 -12.44 -21.65 -12.33
CA ASN A 44 -13.18 -21.19 -13.50
C ASN A 44 -14.11 -20.00 -13.15
N ASN A 45 -14.70 -19.41 -14.20
CA ASN A 45 -15.52 -18.22 -14.08
C ASN A 45 -16.90 -18.43 -13.45
N SER A 46 -17.36 -19.67 -13.24
CA SER A 46 -18.63 -19.91 -12.55
C SER A 46 -18.51 -19.83 -11.03
N LYS A 47 -17.28 -19.88 -10.48
CA LYS A 47 -17.02 -19.76 -9.03
C LYS A 47 -16.92 -18.31 -8.61
N SER A 48 -17.29 -17.95 -7.38
CA SER A 48 -17.07 -16.57 -6.90
C SER A 48 -15.57 -16.29 -6.72
N SER A 49 -15.18 -15.00 -6.75
CA SER A 49 -13.80 -14.56 -6.52
C SER A 49 -13.26 -15.04 -5.16
N LEU A 50 -14.12 -15.13 -4.14
CA LEU A 50 -13.79 -15.72 -2.84
C LEU A 50 -13.48 -17.22 -2.92
N MET A 51 -14.31 -18.00 -3.64
CA MET A 51 -14.09 -19.44 -3.80
C MET A 51 -12.82 -19.77 -4.60
N ILE A 52 -12.49 -18.94 -5.59
CA ILE A 52 -11.25 -19.09 -6.37
C ILE A 52 -10.04 -18.87 -5.46
N LYS A 53 -10.10 -17.86 -4.59
CA LYS A 53 -9.05 -17.56 -3.62
C LYS A 53 -8.91 -18.65 -2.55
N ASP A 54 -10.01 -19.14 -2.00
CA ASP A 54 -9.96 -20.23 -1.01
C ASP A 54 -9.29 -21.47 -1.63
N LYS A 55 -9.55 -21.74 -2.91
CA LYS A 55 -8.83 -22.77 -3.65
C LYS A 55 -7.33 -22.47 -3.79
N LEU A 56 -6.93 -21.24 -4.13
CA LEU A 56 -5.52 -20.86 -4.19
C LEU A 56 -4.84 -21.12 -2.83
N ILE A 57 -5.46 -20.70 -1.73
CA ILE A 57 -4.94 -20.86 -0.38
C ILE A 57 -4.86 -22.34 0.03
N GLN A 58 -5.90 -23.12 -0.28
CA GLN A 58 -5.91 -24.58 -0.06
C GLN A 58 -4.79 -25.30 -0.81
N ASN A 59 -4.34 -24.75 -1.94
CA ASN A 59 -3.20 -25.26 -2.71
C ASN A 59 -1.85 -24.67 -2.27
N GLY A 60 -1.79 -24.05 -1.08
CA GLY A 60 -0.55 -23.55 -0.48
C GLY A 60 -0.12 -22.17 -0.96
N ILE A 61 -0.91 -21.49 -1.79
CA ILE A 61 -0.63 -20.10 -2.20
C ILE A 61 -0.93 -19.17 -1.02
N THR A 62 0.10 -18.49 -0.54
CA THR A 62 -0.06 -17.54 0.56
C THR A 62 -0.59 -16.21 0.06
N TYR A 63 -1.17 -15.43 0.97
CA TYR A 63 -1.49 -14.03 0.69
C TYR A 63 -0.28 -13.21 0.24
N LEU A 64 0.93 -13.56 0.71
CA LEU A 64 2.16 -12.91 0.28
C LEU A 64 2.49 -13.26 -1.18
N ASP A 65 2.16 -14.47 -1.65
CA ASP A 65 2.32 -14.86 -3.06
C ASP A 65 1.34 -14.12 -3.95
N ILE A 66 0.08 -14.01 -3.52
CA ILE A 66 -0.94 -13.21 -4.20
C ILE A 66 -0.49 -11.74 -4.27
N TYR A 67 0.01 -11.19 -3.15
CA TYR A 67 0.63 -9.87 -3.12
C TYR A 67 1.78 -9.79 -4.13
N ASN A 68 2.72 -10.72 -4.12
CA ASN A 68 3.88 -10.66 -5.00
C ASN A 68 3.51 -10.75 -6.49
N LYS A 69 2.50 -11.55 -6.85
CA LYS A 69 1.98 -11.64 -8.22
C LYS A 69 1.32 -10.33 -8.64
N PHE A 70 0.47 -9.74 -7.81
CA PHE A 70 -0.40 -8.61 -8.20
C PHE A 70 -0.01 -7.26 -7.58
N LYS A 71 1.12 -7.14 -6.87
CA LYS A 71 1.64 -5.89 -6.26
C LYS A 71 1.73 -4.72 -7.23
N HIS A 72 1.92 -5.03 -8.52
CA HIS A 72 2.04 -4.05 -9.60
C HIS A 72 0.68 -3.47 -10.05
N LYS A 73 -0.45 -4.10 -9.68
CA LYS A 73 -1.80 -3.70 -10.14
C LYS A 73 -2.69 -3.09 -9.07
N ALA A 74 -2.50 -3.41 -7.78
CA ALA A 74 -3.53 -3.07 -6.78
C ALA A 74 -3.05 -2.55 -5.42
N TYR A 75 -1.75 -2.31 -5.21
CA TYR A 75 -1.28 -2.12 -3.83
C TYR A 75 -0.35 -0.93 -3.71
N GLY A 76 -0.94 0.26 -3.57
CA GLY A 76 -0.26 1.37 -2.96
C GLY A 76 -0.82 1.70 -1.59
N ILE A 77 -0.03 2.39 -0.79
CA ILE A 77 -0.42 2.89 0.52
C ILE A 77 -1.18 4.19 0.30
N HIS A 78 -2.45 4.20 0.69
CA HIS A 78 -3.25 5.42 0.66
C HIS A 78 -2.56 6.53 1.50
N PRO A 79 -2.53 7.79 1.04
CA PRO A 79 -1.84 8.89 1.71
C PRO A 79 -2.17 9.04 3.19
N SER A 80 -3.43 8.85 3.58
CA SER A 80 -3.86 8.96 4.98
C SER A 80 -3.13 7.98 5.91
N ARG A 81 -2.79 6.77 5.44
CA ARG A 81 -2.04 5.80 6.24
C ARG A 81 -0.61 6.29 6.50
N PHE A 82 0.02 6.88 5.48
CA PHE A 82 1.34 7.49 5.59
C PHE A 82 1.36 8.67 6.55
N GLU A 83 0.41 9.59 6.40
CA GLU A 83 0.26 10.76 7.27
C GLU A 83 0.09 10.35 8.73
N ASN A 84 -0.75 9.35 8.98
CA ASN A 84 -1.01 8.85 10.32
C ASN A 84 0.21 8.17 10.96
N LYS A 85 0.95 7.35 10.20
CA LYS A 85 2.15 6.64 10.69
C LYS A 85 3.28 7.60 11.01
N PHE A 86 3.59 8.52 10.11
CA PHE A 86 4.77 9.38 10.22
C PHE A 86 4.48 10.79 10.74
N LYS A 87 3.21 11.07 11.10
CA LYS A 87 2.74 12.38 11.55
C LYS A 87 3.14 13.50 10.58
N VAL A 88 2.97 13.23 9.30
CA VAL A 88 3.28 14.15 8.19
C VAL A 88 1.99 14.85 7.79
N ASN A 89 2.03 16.17 7.63
CA ASN A 89 0.88 16.94 7.16
C ASN A 89 0.84 17.05 5.62
N SER A 90 -0.28 17.52 5.07
CA SER A 90 -0.50 17.60 3.62
C SER A 90 0.57 18.43 2.90
N TYR A 91 1.07 19.51 3.51
CA TYR A 91 2.14 20.34 2.94
C TYR A 91 3.47 19.56 2.85
N GLN A 92 3.88 18.94 3.96
CA GLN A 92 5.10 18.13 4.01
C GLN A 92 5.02 16.95 3.04
N ARG A 93 3.87 16.26 3.00
CA ARG A 93 3.63 15.15 2.07
C ARG A 93 3.77 15.59 0.61
N ARG A 94 3.16 16.72 0.24
CA ARG A 94 3.28 17.28 -1.11
C ARG A 94 4.74 17.54 -1.47
N LYS A 95 5.48 18.18 -0.57
CA LYS A 95 6.91 18.47 -0.79
C LYS A 95 7.77 17.20 -0.83
N MET A 96 7.46 16.18 -0.04
CA MET A 96 8.12 14.87 -0.10
C MET A 96 7.86 14.13 -1.41
N ILE A 97 6.69 14.32 -2.02
CA ILE A 97 6.38 13.83 -3.36
C ILE A 97 7.18 14.61 -4.42
N GLU A 98 7.15 15.95 -4.35
CA GLU A 98 7.85 16.84 -5.30
C GLU A 98 9.38 16.60 -5.31
N THR A 99 9.96 16.33 -4.14
CA THR A 99 11.39 16.01 -3.98
C THR A 99 11.74 14.56 -4.32
N GLY A 100 10.76 13.73 -4.69
CA GLY A 100 10.95 12.33 -5.04
C GLY A 100 11.32 11.42 -3.87
N PHE A 101 11.17 11.91 -2.63
CA PHE A 101 11.42 11.15 -1.41
C PHE A 101 10.36 10.05 -1.21
N ILE A 102 9.08 10.40 -1.34
CA ILE A 102 7.99 9.42 -1.40
C ILE A 102 7.99 8.78 -2.79
N LYS A 103 8.04 7.44 -2.84
CA LYS A 103 7.87 6.70 -4.09
C LYS A 103 6.39 6.43 -4.34
N ILE A 104 5.85 6.99 -5.42
CA ILE A 104 4.47 6.75 -5.86
C ILE A 104 4.43 5.45 -6.66
N ALA A 105 3.42 4.62 -6.40
CA ALA A 105 3.14 3.42 -7.20
C ALA A 105 2.22 3.75 -8.37
N TYR A 106 1.10 4.44 -8.10
CA TYR A 106 0.12 4.88 -9.11
C TYR A 106 -0.73 6.04 -8.57
N TYR A 107 -1.58 6.57 -9.44
CA TYR A 107 -2.64 7.51 -9.07
C TYR A 107 -4.00 6.85 -9.30
N LYS A 108 -4.92 6.98 -8.36
CA LYS A 108 -6.32 6.51 -8.47
C LYS A 108 -7.26 7.71 -8.34
N GLU A 109 -8.28 7.76 -9.17
CA GLU A 109 -9.34 8.77 -9.01
C GLU A 109 -10.25 8.33 -7.86
N GLU A 110 -10.36 9.15 -6.82
CA GLU A 110 -11.18 8.86 -5.65
C GLU A 110 -12.05 10.05 -5.29
N GLU A 111 -13.26 9.76 -4.80
CA GLU A 111 -14.14 10.74 -4.21
C GLU A 111 -13.59 11.13 -2.82
N ILE A 112 -13.03 12.34 -2.72
CA ILE A 112 -12.46 12.85 -1.48
C ILE A 112 -13.48 13.64 -0.64
N TYR A 113 -14.53 14.14 -1.30
CA TYR A 113 -15.70 14.78 -0.73
C TYR A 113 -16.91 14.45 -1.60
N PRO A 114 -18.14 14.48 -1.07
CA PRO A 114 -19.34 14.25 -1.88
C PRO A 114 -19.35 15.07 -3.17
N GLY A 115 -19.32 14.40 -4.32
CA GLY A 115 -19.29 14.99 -5.66
C GLY A 115 -17.94 15.52 -6.14
N ARG A 116 -16.86 15.36 -5.37
CA ARG A 116 -15.50 15.82 -5.74
C ARG A 116 -14.53 14.67 -5.85
N PHE A 117 -14.15 14.38 -7.09
CA PHE A 117 -13.15 13.38 -7.43
C PHE A 117 -11.79 14.03 -7.65
N GLU A 118 -10.75 13.45 -7.07
CA GLU A 118 -9.36 13.87 -7.29
C GLU A 118 -8.46 12.67 -7.59
N LYS A 119 -7.38 12.92 -8.33
CA LYS A 119 -6.31 11.93 -8.53
C LYS A 119 -5.46 11.81 -7.27
N VAL A 120 -5.73 10.80 -6.46
CA VAL A 120 -5.04 10.51 -5.21
C VAL A 120 -3.78 9.66 -5.49
N PRO A 121 -2.59 10.06 -4.98
CA PRO A 121 -1.37 9.29 -5.15
C PRO A 121 -1.30 8.12 -4.16
N PHE A 122 -1.15 6.91 -4.67
CA PHE A 122 -0.98 5.71 -3.87
C PHE A 122 0.52 5.35 -3.79
N PHE A 123 1.07 5.22 -2.58
CA PHE A 123 2.52 5.10 -2.38
C PHE A 123 3.03 3.66 -2.47
N ASN A 124 4.28 3.47 -2.89
CA ASN A 124 4.88 2.15 -3.00
C ASN A 124 4.99 1.46 -1.62
N PRO A 125 4.43 0.25 -1.44
CA PRO A 125 4.46 -0.44 -0.15
C PRO A 125 5.86 -0.87 0.29
N LYS A 126 6.68 -1.40 -0.63
CA LYS A 126 8.05 -1.84 -0.31
C LYS A 126 8.86 -0.67 0.23
N TRP A 127 8.73 0.50 -0.39
CA TRP A 127 9.29 1.73 0.14
C TRP A 127 8.71 2.06 1.52
N TYR A 128 7.38 2.16 1.65
CA TYR A 128 6.66 2.55 2.88
C TYR A 128 6.98 1.72 4.13
N PHE A 129 7.18 0.41 3.97
CA PHE A 129 7.50 -0.48 5.09
C PHE A 129 8.98 -0.41 5.49
N ASN A 130 9.86 -0.02 4.57
CA ASN A 130 11.30 0.12 4.82
C ASN A 130 11.70 1.51 5.34
N ILE A 131 10.85 2.53 5.16
CA ILE A 131 11.08 3.87 5.74
C ILE A 131 10.81 3.89 7.25
N THR A 132 11.74 4.49 7.99
CA THR A 132 11.67 4.72 9.44
C THR A 132 11.25 6.16 9.77
N ILE A 133 10.93 6.41 11.05
CA ILE A 133 10.68 7.77 11.54
C ILE A 133 11.96 8.63 11.42
N ASN A 134 13.14 8.06 11.67
CA ASN A 134 14.39 8.80 11.54
C ASN A 134 14.65 9.27 10.11
N ASP A 135 14.30 8.47 9.10
CA ASP A 135 14.42 8.90 7.70
C ASP A 135 13.52 10.10 7.39
N ILE A 136 12.31 10.14 7.97
CA ILE A 136 11.39 11.28 7.87
C ILE A 136 11.99 12.52 8.53
N GLU A 137 12.53 12.38 9.75
CA GLU A 137 13.14 13.49 10.48
C GLU A 137 14.37 14.04 9.75
N ASN A 138 15.25 13.17 9.27
CA ASN A 138 16.39 13.55 8.44
C ASN A 138 15.95 14.30 7.18
N TRP A 139 14.91 13.81 6.50
CA TRP A 139 14.35 14.50 5.35
C TRP A 139 13.81 15.89 5.74
N ARG A 140 13.09 16.01 6.86
CA ARG A 140 12.53 17.29 7.33
C ARG A 140 13.62 18.31 7.64
N ILE A 141 14.67 17.91 8.33
CA ILE A 141 15.83 18.76 8.63
C ILE A 141 16.45 19.32 7.35
N ASN A 142 16.61 18.45 6.34
CA ASN A 142 17.26 18.83 5.08
C ASN A 142 16.36 19.64 4.14
N ASN A 143 15.03 19.54 4.26
CA ASN A 143 14.09 20.08 3.27
C ASN A 143 13.13 21.15 3.80
N ILE A 144 13.01 21.33 5.13
CA ILE A 144 12.11 22.31 5.74
C ILE A 144 12.94 23.38 6.44
N LYS A 145 12.88 24.62 5.92
CA LYS A 145 13.61 25.76 6.47
C LYS A 145 13.19 26.00 7.92
N GLY A 146 14.17 26.01 8.83
CA GLY A 146 13.95 26.25 10.26
C GLY A 146 13.59 25.00 11.07
N TYR A 147 13.38 23.85 10.43
CA TYR A 147 13.21 22.57 11.11
C TYR A 147 14.53 22.14 11.78
N GLY A 148 14.48 21.62 13.01
CA GLY A 148 15.66 21.27 13.81
C GLY A 148 16.40 22.44 14.47
N LYS A 149 16.22 23.70 14.03
CA LYS A 149 16.86 24.88 14.64
C LYS A 149 16.31 25.27 16.01
N GLN A 150 15.09 24.84 16.36
CA GLN A 150 14.49 25.09 17.68
C GLN A 150 14.79 23.97 18.69
N GLN A 151 15.07 22.75 18.25
CA GLN A 151 15.44 21.64 19.13
C GLN A 151 16.87 21.76 19.68
N LEU A 152 17.74 22.50 18.99
CA LEU A 152 19.08 22.88 19.46
C LEU A 152 19.08 24.13 20.37
N LYS A 153 17.91 24.64 20.78
CA LYS A 153 17.77 25.78 21.71
C LYS A 153 17.06 25.38 23.02
N LEU A 154 17.35 24.19 23.51
CA LEU A 154 17.13 23.83 24.92
C LEU A 154 18.49 23.65 25.60
N ASP A 155 19.32 24.68 25.50
CA ASP A 155 20.27 24.98 26.58
C ASP A 155 19.58 26.03 27.44
N ILE A 156 19.08 25.59 28.61
CA ILE A 156 19.07 26.22 29.96
C ILE A 156 18.25 25.32 30.88
#